data_AF-T0SGD1-F1
#
_entry.id   AF-T0SGD1-F1
#
_cell.length_a   1.000
_cell.length_b   1.000
_cell.length_c   1.000
_cell.angle_alpha   90.00
_cell.angle_beta   90.00
_cell.angle_gamma   90.00
#
_symmetry.space_group_name_H-M   'P 1'
#
loop_
_entity.id
_entity.type
_entity.pdbx_description
1 polymer ?
#
loop_
_entity_poly.entity_id
_entity_poly.type
_entity_poly.pdbx_seq_one_letter_code
_entity_poly.pdbx_strand_id
1 'polypeptide(L)'
;MKTYLLFLLISFNSFAIPSGVYSGEGMATLNGKEIPCEMLEIRFIHEGDKLILRGGGYRCGDIQAEYPYSVFNVVDGELIYHGDKVGYISEHKLSLQYEEFSLNATMVDGLLYYNELWQSNEDYFQVLGMLSPN
;
A
#
# COMPACT_ATOMS: atom_id res chain seq x y z
N MET A 1 -0.30 -50.60 -20.09
CA MET A 1 -0.78 -49.42 -19.34
C MET A 1 0.38 -48.45 -19.22
N LYS A 2 0.32 -47.29 -19.90
CA LYS A 2 1.32 -46.23 -19.76
C LYS A 2 0.68 -45.10 -18.96
N THR A 3 1.03 -45.01 -17.69
CA THR A 3 0.59 -43.92 -16.81
C THR A 3 1.56 -42.75 -17.02
N TYR A 4 1.14 -41.76 -17.80
CA TYR A 4 1.83 -40.47 -17.83
C TYR A 4 1.26 -39.64 -16.68
N LEU A 5 1.98 -39.63 -15.55
CA LEU A 5 1.70 -38.73 -14.45
C LEU A 5 2.26 -37.35 -14.83
N LEU A 6 1.43 -36.56 -15.52
CA LEU A 6 1.73 -35.17 -15.84
C LEU A 6 1.60 -34.36 -14.54
N PHE A 7 2.72 -34.17 -13.84
CA PHE A 7 2.83 -33.22 -12.74
C PHE A 7 2.65 -31.81 -13.33
N LEU A 8 1.42 -31.31 -13.27
CA LEU A 8 1.09 -29.93 -13.57
C LEU A 8 1.75 -29.08 -12.47
N LEU A 9 2.92 -28.53 -12.76
CA LEU A 9 3.56 -27.48 -11.96
C LEU A 9 2.66 -26.26 -12.08
N ILE A 10 1.69 -26.14 -11.17
CA ILE A 10 0.93 -24.92 -10.95
C ILE A 10 1.94 -23.90 -10.45
N SER A 11 2.52 -23.14 -11.38
CA SER A 11 3.24 -21.92 -11.09
C SER A 11 2.23 -20.96 -10.46
N PHE A 12 2.20 -20.92 -9.13
CA PHE A 12 1.60 -19.83 -8.38
C PHE A 12 2.35 -18.57 -8.78
N ASN A 13 1.80 -17.84 -9.74
CA ASN A 13 2.20 -16.46 -9.94
C ASN A 13 1.87 -15.75 -8.62
N SER A 14 2.91 -15.42 -7.86
CA SER A 14 2.73 -14.53 -6.71
C SER A 14 2.37 -13.17 -7.28
N PHE A 15 1.12 -12.86 -7.08
CA PHE A 15 0.35 -11.91 -7.82
C PHE A 15 0.09 -10.82 -6.78
N ALA A 16 1.11 -9.98 -6.62
CA ALA A 16 1.13 -8.89 -5.66
C ALA A 16 1.09 -7.54 -6.41
N ILE A 17 0.75 -6.48 -5.69
CA ILE A 17 0.73 -5.13 -6.25
C ILE A 17 2.08 -4.82 -6.92
N PRO A 18 2.12 -4.16 -8.09
CA PRO A 18 3.40 -3.97 -8.76
C PRO A 18 4.37 -3.15 -7.91
N SER A 19 5.65 -3.57 -7.90
CA SER A 19 6.71 -2.74 -7.33
C SER A 19 6.84 -1.46 -8.16
N GLY A 20 7.08 -0.33 -7.50
CA GLY A 20 7.21 0.93 -8.20
C GLY A 20 7.26 2.14 -7.27
N VAL A 21 7.51 3.28 -7.90
CA VAL A 21 7.29 4.59 -7.31
C VAL A 21 6.02 5.13 -7.94
N TYR A 22 5.06 5.51 -7.10
CA TYR A 22 3.82 6.13 -7.54
C TYR A 22 3.76 7.53 -6.97
N SER A 23 3.47 8.51 -7.80
CA SER A 23 3.33 9.90 -7.34
C SER A 23 2.19 10.62 -8.01
N GLY A 24 1.72 11.69 -7.36
CA GLY A 24 0.64 12.50 -7.86
C GLY A 24 0.21 13.54 -6.85
N GLU A 25 -1.00 14.02 -7.04
CA GLU A 25 -1.64 15.01 -6.18
C GLU A 25 -2.87 14.37 -5.51
N GLY A 26 -3.43 15.08 -4.54
CA GLY A 26 -4.61 14.60 -3.84
C GLY A 26 -5.22 15.63 -2.90
N MET A 27 -6.00 15.14 -1.95
CA MET A 27 -6.69 15.95 -0.96
C MET A 27 -6.55 15.31 0.41
N ALA A 28 -6.28 16.14 1.42
CA ALA A 28 -6.37 15.74 2.80
C ALA A 28 -7.64 16.31 3.44
N THR A 29 -8.20 15.59 4.40
CA THR A 29 -9.30 16.06 5.24
C THR A 29 -8.86 16.05 6.69
N LEU A 30 -8.89 17.21 7.34
CA LEU A 30 -8.60 17.39 8.76
C LEU A 30 -9.77 18.10 9.44
N ASN A 31 -10.44 17.45 10.39
CA ASN A 31 -11.52 18.06 11.18
C ASN A 31 -12.59 18.76 10.31
N GLY A 32 -12.97 18.12 9.20
CA GLY A 32 -13.97 18.60 8.24
C GLY A 32 -13.45 19.55 7.16
N LYS A 33 -12.17 19.94 7.22
CA LYS A 33 -11.56 20.86 6.24
C LYS A 33 -10.76 20.09 5.20
N GLU A 34 -11.01 20.40 3.94
CA GLU A 34 -10.24 19.89 2.81
C GLU A 34 -9.00 20.76 2.56
N ILE A 35 -7.86 20.10 2.37
CA ILE A 35 -6.55 20.72 2.14
C ILE A 35 -5.93 20.06 0.92
N PRO A 36 -5.60 20.79 -0.16
CA PRO A 36 -4.92 20.22 -1.32
C PRO A 36 -3.56 19.64 -0.94
N CYS A 37 -3.26 18.46 -1.49
CA CYS A 37 -1.95 17.83 -1.41
C CYS A 37 -1.22 18.00 -2.74
N GLU A 38 -0.25 18.91 -2.77
CA GLU A 38 0.57 19.20 -3.95
C GLU A 38 1.51 18.05 -4.31
N MET A 39 1.77 17.17 -3.35
CA MET A 39 2.61 15.99 -3.55
C MET A 39 2.12 14.87 -2.67
N LEU A 40 1.91 13.73 -3.30
CA LEU A 40 1.74 12.41 -2.70
C LEU A 40 2.73 11.48 -3.41
N GLU A 41 3.46 10.68 -2.66
CA GLU A 41 4.38 9.69 -3.21
C GLU A 41 4.38 8.43 -2.35
N ILE A 42 4.46 7.27 -2.98
CA ILE A 42 4.68 6.01 -2.28
C ILE A 42 5.59 5.08 -3.08
N ARG A 43 6.47 4.37 -2.36
CA ARG A 43 7.50 3.52 -2.96
C ARG A 43 7.41 2.10 -2.42
N PHE A 44 7.00 1.16 -3.25
CA PHE A 44 6.89 -0.26 -2.90
C PHE A 44 7.92 -1.09 -3.66
N ILE A 45 8.56 -2.04 -2.99
CA ILE A 45 9.41 -3.05 -3.61
C ILE A 45 9.03 -4.43 -3.09
N HIS A 46 8.90 -5.38 -4.00
CA HIS A 46 8.79 -6.81 -3.70
C HIS A 46 10.16 -7.48 -3.78
N GLU A 47 10.56 -8.16 -2.70
CA GLU A 47 11.82 -8.92 -2.63
C GLU A 47 11.53 -10.30 -2.03
N GLY A 48 11.30 -11.29 -2.89
CA GLY A 48 10.96 -12.65 -2.46
C GLY A 48 9.61 -12.70 -1.75
N ASP A 49 9.62 -13.12 -0.48
CA ASP A 49 8.46 -13.17 0.42
C ASP A 49 8.27 -11.85 1.21
N LYS A 50 8.78 -10.72 0.71
CA LYS A 50 8.70 -9.43 1.39
C LYS A 50 8.06 -8.36 0.54
N LEU A 51 7.24 -7.53 1.19
CA LEU A 51 6.85 -6.21 0.72
C LEU A 51 7.67 -5.19 1.50
N ILE A 52 8.29 -4.25 0.80
CA ILE A 52 9.11 -3.20 1.38
C ILE A 52 8.52 -1.85 1.01
N LEU A 53 8.08 -1.10 2.03
CA LEU A 53 7.78 0.33 1.90
C LEU A 53 9.12 1.08 2.02
N ARG A 54 9.65 1.53 0.88
CA ARG A 54 10.96 2.21 0.80
C ARG A 54 10.90 3.69 1.17
N GLY A 55 9.70 4.24 1.32
CA GLY A 55 9.45 5.63 1.64
C GLY A 55 8.33 6.22 0.79
N GLY A 56 8.32 7.55 0.71
CA GLY A 56 7.22 8.34 0.17
C GLY A 56 6.69 9.27 1.25
N GLY A 57 5.52 9.84 1.03
CA GLY A 57 4.90 10.77 1.97
C GLY A 57 3.89 11.66 1.28
N TYR A 58 3.58 12.76 1.94
CA TYR A 58 2.68 13.78 1.41
C TYR A 58 3.06 15.18 1.87
N ARG A 59 2.63 16.17 1.08
CA ARG A 59 2.65 17.59 1.44
C ARG A 59 1.29 18.21 1.13
N CYS A 60 0.54 18.51 2.19
CA CYS A 60 -0.80 19.07 2.14
C CYS A 60 -0.84 20.38 2.93
N GLY A 61 -0.59 21.51 2.24
CA GLY A 61 -0.39 22.80 2.90
C GLY A 61 0.78 22.76 3.89
N ASP A 62 0.52 23.12 5.15
CA ASP A 62 1.52 23.08 6.24
C ASP A 62 1.70 21.68 6.85
N ILE A 63 0.90 20.69 6.43
CA ILE A 63 0.96 19.32 6.94
C ILE A 63 1.81 18.47 6.00
N GLN A 64 2.84 17.85 6.53
CA GLN A 64 3.73 16.97 5.77
C GLN A 64 4.16 15.77 6.61
N ALA A 65 4.27 14.62 5.98
CA ALA A 65 4.81 13.41 6.59
C ALA A 65 5.61 12.61 5.57
N GLU A 66 6.56 11.82 6.08
CA GLU A 66 7.33 10.86 5.30
C GLU A 66 7.11 9.45 5.84
N TYR A 67 6.95 8.48 4.96
CA TYR A 67 6.84 7.09 5.39
C TYR A 67 8.20 6.55 5.81
N PRO A 68 8.28 5.89 6.97
CA PRO A 68 9.49 5.21 7.37
C PRO A 68 9.75 4.01 6.46
N TYR A 69 11.02 3.59 6.44
CA TYR A 69 11.38 2.31 5.86
C TYR A 69 10.73 1.17 6.67
N SER A 70 9.86 0.40 6.01
CA SER A 70 9.15 -0.72 6.64
C SER A 70 9.22 -1.98 5.79
N VAL A 71 9.40 -3.13 6.44
CA VAL A 71 9.53 -4.44 5.79
C VAL A 71 8.47 -5.36 6.36
N PHE A 72 7.62 -5.89 5.50
CA PHE A 72 6.53 -6.80 5.82
C PHE A 72 6.84 -8.18 5.23
N ASN A 73 6.70 -9.24 6.02
CA ASN A 73 6.72 -10.60 5.47
C ASN A 73 5.36 -10.88 4.84
N VAL A 74 5.35 -11.53 3.68
CA VAL A 74 4.16 -11.90 2.92
C VAL A 74 3.96 -13.40 3.06
N VAL A 75 2.88 -13.80 3.73
CA VAL A 75 2.51 -15.22 3.91
C VAL A 75 1.09 -15.40 3.42
N ASP A 76 0.92 -16.12 2.30
CA ASP A 76 -0.39 -16.36 1.67
C ASP A 76 -1.22 -15.07 1.43
N GLY A 77 -0.53 -13.98 1.08
CA GLY A 77 -1.14 -12.67 0.85
C GLY A 77 -1.40 -11.86 2.12
N GLU A 78 -1.11 -12.38 3.30
CA GLU A 78 -1.14 -11.64 4.56
C GLU A 78 0.19 -10.91 4.78
N LEU A 79 0.12 -9.69 5.31
CA LEU A 79 1.28 -8.89 5.67
C LEU A 79 1.56 -9.01 7.15
N ILE A 80 2.75 -9.51 7.51
CA ILE A 80 3.19 -9.72 8.88
C ILE A 80 4.30 -8.72 9.22
N TYR A 81 4.13 -7.98 10.32
CA TYR A 81 5.09 -7.02 10.85
C TYR A 81 5.28 -7.25 12.35
N HIS A 82 6.53 -7.43 12.80
CA HIS A 82 6.87 -7.78 14.20
C HIS A 82 6.13 -9.00 14.77
N GLY A 83 5.70 -9.93 13.92
CA GLY A 83 4.97 -11.14 14.31
C GLY A 83 3.45 -11.00 14.26
N ASP A 84 2.94 -9.78 14.08
CA ASP A 84 1.50 -9.51 14.00
C ASP A 84 1.06 -9.36 12.55
N LYS A 85 -0.18 -9.80 12.26
CA LYS A 85 -0.84 -9.52 10.99
C LYS A 85 -1.28 -8.05 10.97
N VAL A 86 -0.74 -7.31 10.02
CA VAL A 86 -1.00 -5.87 9.85
C VAL A 86 -1.68 -5.53 8.54
N GLY A 87 -2.07 -6.52 7.74
CA GLY A 87 -2.66 -6.23 6.45
C GLY A 87 -2.77 -7.41 5.51
N TYR A 88 -3.08 -7.08 4.26
CA TYR A 88 -3.06 -8.03 3.15
C TYR A 88 -2.62 -7.34 1.86
N ILE A 89 -2.17 -8.16 0.92
CA ILE A 89 -1.73 -7.75 -0.39
C ILE A 89 -2.23 -8.74 -1.46
N SER A 90 -2.60 -8.19 -2.61
CA SER A 90 -2.92 -8.91 -3.85
C SER A 90 -2.45 -8.10 -5.05
N GLU A 91 -2.64 -8.61 -6.26
CA GLU A 91 -2.31 -7.96 -7.54
C GLU A 91 -2.79 -6.51 -7.64
N HIS A 92 -3.97 -6.27 -7.07
CA HIS A 92 -4.71 -5.02 -7.28
C HIS A 92 -4.83 -4.21 -6.01
N LYS A 93 -4.43 -4.74 -4.86
CA LYS A 93 -4.72 -4.09 -3.59
C LYS A 93 -3.63 -4.32 -2.56
N LEU A 94 -3.27 -3.24 -1.88
CA LEU A 94 -2.55 -3.24 -0.63
C LEU A 94 -3.48 -2.67 0.44
N SER A 95 -3.52 -3.32 1.60
CA SER A 95 -4.20 -2.82 2.78
C SER A 95 -3.30 -3.04 3.98
N LEU A 96 -3.01 -1.96 4.70
CA LEU A 96 -2.26 -1.94 5.95
C LEU A 96 -3.15 -1.34 7.03
N GLN A 97 -3.12 -1.93 8.22
CA GLN A 97 -3.73 -1.45 9.43
C GLN A 97 -2.75 -1.70 10.59
N TYR A 98 -2.33 -0.65 11.25
CA TYR A 98 -1.45 -0.75 12.41
C TYR A 98 -1.75 0.38 13.38
N GLU A 99 -2.14 0.04 14.62
CA GLU A 99 -2.59 1.01 15.61
C GLU A 99 -3.69 1.93 15.05
N GLU A 100 -3.49 3.24 15.11
CA GLU A 100 -4.40 4.29 14.64
C GLU A 100 -4.25 4.61 13.15
N PHE A 101 -3.32 3.92 12.46
CA PHE A 101 -3.01 4.13 11.05
C PHE A 101 -3.63 3.05 10.17
N SER A 102 -4.18 3.47 9.03
CA SER A 102 -4.53 2.57 7.93
C SER A 102 -4.13 3.16 6.59
N LEU A 103 -3.71 2.29 5.67
CA LEU A 103 -3.39 2.65 4.29
C LEU A 103 -4.02 1.62 3.35
N ASN A 104 -4.79 2.10 2.40
CA ASN A 104 -5.38 1.30 1.35
C ASN A 104 -4.92 1.86 0.01
N ALA A 105 -4.30 1.01 -0.81
CA ALA A 105 -3.87 1.36 -2.15
C ALA A 105 -4.47 0.36 -3.13
N THR A 106 -5.18 0.83 -4.15
CA THR A 106 -5.87 -0.03 -5.13
C THR A 106 -5.44 0.35 -6.55
N MET A 107 -4.99 -0.62 -7.34
CA MET A 107 -4.67 -0.43 -8.75
C MET A 107 -5.94 -0.49 -9.59
N VAL A 108 -6.21 0.56 -10.35
CA VAL A 108 -7.29 0.62 -11.35
C VAL A 108 -6.75 1.32 -12.59
N ASP A 109 -6.83 0.68 -13.76
CA ASP A 109 -6.38 1.21 -15.05
C ASP A 109 -4.94 1.76 -15.04
N GLY A 110 -4.05 1.12 -14.28
CA GLY A 110 -2.64 1.50 -14.17
C GLY A 110 -2.36 2.65 -13.19
N LEU A 111 -3.40 3.20 -12.56
CA LEU A 111 -3.29 4.23 -11.52
C LEU A 111 -3.47 3.61 -10.14
N LEU A 112 -2.75 4.15 -9.16
CA LEU A 112 -2.85 3.75 -7.77
C LEU A 112 -3.77 4.71 -7.02
N TYR A 113 -4.95 4.23 -6.66
CA TYR A 113 -5.90 4.93 -5.80
C TYR A 113 -5.51 4.74 -4.35
N TYR A 114 -5.07 5.81 -3.73
CA TYR A 114 -4.47 5.84 -2.40
C TYR A 114 -5.44 6.45 -1.40
N ASN A 115 -5.56 5.82 -0.24
CA ASN A 115 -6.33 6.31 0.91
C ASN A 115 -5.61 5.96 2.20
N GLU A 116 -5.11 6.98 2.89
CA GLU A 116 -4.53 6.88 4.21
C GLU A 116 -5.43 7.54 5.24
N LEU A 117 -5.54 6.91 6.41
CA LEU A 117 -6.32 7.41 7.53
C LEU A 117 -5.53 7.25 8.81
N TRP A 118 -5.44 8.34 9.56
CA TRP A 118 -5.05 8.38 10.97
C TRP A 118 -6.28 8.72 11.79
N GLN A 119 -6.61 7.88 12.76
CA GLN A 119 -7.77 8.09 13.62
C GLN A 119 -7.43 7.79 15.09
N SER A 120 -7.44 8.83 15.91
CA SER A 120 -7.29 8.73 17.36
C SER A 120 -8.49 9.36 18.05
N ASN A 121 -9.31 8.55 18.72
CA ASN A 121 -10.52 9.02 19.40
C ASN A 121 -11.46 9.81 18.45
N GLU A 122 -11.58 11.13 18.65
CA GLU A 122 -12.38 12.05 17.83
C GLU A 122 -11.55 12.77 16.75
N ASP A 123 -10.22 12.72 16.84
CA ASP A 123 -9.33 13.32 15.86
C ASP A 123 -9.20 12.40 14.65
N TYR A 124 -9.37 12.98 13.46
CA TYR A 124 -9.25 12.26 12.21
C TYR A 124 -8.46 13.06 11.17
N PHE A 125 -7.57 12.38 10.48
CA PHE A 125 -6.83 12.92 9.35
C PHE A 125 -6.83 11.88 8.23
N GLN A 126 -7.33 12.26 7.07
CA GLN A 126 -7.41 11.39 5.90
C GLN A 126 -6.66 12.02 4.74
N VAL A 127 -5.93 11.21 3.96
CA VAL A 127 -5.31 11.64 2.69
C VAL A 127 -5.80 10.72 1.57
N LEU A 128 -6.30 11.33 0.51
CA LEU A 128 -6.79 10.65 -0.69
C LEU A 128 -5.97 11.08 -1.89
N GLY A 129 -5.63 10.14 -2.77
CA GLY A 129 -4.80 10.41 -3.93
C GLY A 129 -5.07 9.48 -5.11
N MET A 130 -4.76 9.98 -6.31
CA MET A 130 -4.71 9.17 -7.53
C MET A 130 -3.30 9.32 -8.10
N LEU A 131 -2.50 8.27 -7.95
CA LEU A 131 -1.06 8.33 -8.20
C LEU A 131 -0.73 7.59 -9.49
N SER A 132 0.13 8.21 -10.30
CA SER A 132 0.67 7.61 -11.52
C SER A 132 1.99 6.91 -11.23
N PRO A 133 2.31 5.81 -11.93
CA PRO A 133 3.65 5.25 -11.86
C PRO A 133 4.68 6.24 -12.44
N ASN A 134 5.81 6.40 -11.76
CA ASN A 134 6.96 7.23 -12.18
C ASN A 134 8.03 6.41 -12.90
#